data_AF-A0A7X3HLG6-F1
#
_entry.id   AF-A0A7X3HLG6-F1
#
_cell.length_a   1.000
_cell.length_b   1.000
_cell.length_c   1.000
_cell.angle_alpha   90.00
_cell.angle_beta   90.00
_cell.angle_gamma   90.00
#
_symmetry.space_group_name_H-M   'P 1'
#
loop_
_entity.id
_entity.type
_entity.pdbx_description
1 polymer ?
#
loop_
_entity_poly.entity_id
_entity_poly.type
_entity_poly.pdbx_seq_one_letter_code
_entity_poly.pdbx_strand_id
1 'polypeptide(L)'
;MKTPALSLAVLLVAVVVVAGCSDRNTSSQKTADNTPMTASAPRTDEWLGKWTGPEGTFLELAGGHGKYDVTVQNLDGPRKFEGRYADGGIEFERDGTREVIRATNGAETGMKWLADKKNCLTVRTGEGYCRD
;
A
#
# COMPACT_ATOMS: atom_id res chain seq x y z
N MET A 1 25.01 -3.00 48.17
CA MET A 1 24.68 -4.00 49.21
C MET A 1 23.29 -4.55 48.85
N LYS A 2 22.98 -5.82 48.58
CA LYS A 2 23.58 -7.15 48.81
C LYS A 2 22.97 -8.12 47.77
N THR A 3 23.78 -9.00 47.20
CA THR A 3 23.39 -10.34 46.65
C THR A 3 23.41 -11.37 47.80
N PRO A 4 22.81 -12.58 47.67
CA PRO A 4 23.56 -13.78 47.20
C PRO A 4 22.70 -14.81 46.38
N ALA A 5 23.24 -15.47 45.35
CA ALA A 5 23.74 -16.89 45.29
C ALA A 5 22.63 -17.97 45.24
N LEU A 6 22.72 -19.18 44.67
CA LEU A 6 23.55 -19.93 43.71
C LEU A 6 23.04 -21.39 43.81
N SER A 7 22.80 -22.14 42.72
CA SER A 7 22.81 -23.64 42.64
C SER A 7 22.58 -24.06 41.18
N LEU A 8 23.62 -24.34 40.38
CA LEU A 8 24.33 -25.62 40.20
C LEU A 8 23.43 -26.87 40.00
N ALA A 9 23.27 -27.27 38.74
CA ALA A 9 23.23 -28.68 38.36
C ALA A 9 23.88 -28.83 36.97
N VAL A 10 25.13 -29.28 36.99
CA VAL A 10 25.94 -29.66 35.83
C VAL A 10 25.61 -31.12 35.49
N LEU A 11 25.30 -31.42 34.23
CA LEU A 11 25.50 -32.76 33.68
C LEU A 11 26.19 -32.67 32.31
N LEU A 12 27.46 -33.07 32.34
CA LEU A 12 28.30 -33.68 31.31
C LEU A 12 27.51 -34.80 30.58
N VAL A 13 27.72 -35.23 29.33
CA VAL A 13 28.78 -35.14 28.32
C VAL A 13 28.22 -35.86 27.07
N ALA A 14 28.62 -35.45 25.86
CA ALA A 14 29.07 -36.34 24.78
C ALA A 14 29.35 -35.51 23.52
N VAL A 15 30.62 -35.15 23.33
CA VAL A 15 31.11 -34.65 22.04
C VAL A 15 31.35 -35.87 21.16
N VAL A 16 30.58 -35.99 20.07
CA VAL A 16 30.90 -36.87 18.95
C VAL A 16 31.27 -35.97 17.78
N VAL A 17 32.54 -36.01 17.39
CA VAL A 17 33.05 -35.37 16.17
C VAL A 17 32.86 -36.37 15.04
N VAL A 18 32.06 -36.00 14.03
CA VAL A 18 32.12 -36.61 12.70
C VAL A 18 32.44 -35.50 11.71
N ALA A 19 33.60 -35.64 11.07
CA ALA A 19 34.04 -34.81 9.96
C ALA A 19 33.40 -35.28 8.66
N GLY A 20 32.95 -34.32 7.84
CA GLY A 20 32.95 -34.43 6.38
C GLY A 20 31.64 -34.87 5.71
N CYS A 21 30.92 -33.88 5.13
CA CYS A 21 30.57 -33.84 3.71
C CYS A 21 29.91 -32.49 3.40
N SER A 22 30.60 -31.69 2.58
CA SER A 22 30.09 -30.44 2.04
C SER A 22 28.87 -30.63 1.14
N ASP A 23 28.03 -29.62 1.13
CA ASP A 23 27.09 -29.23 0.08
C ASP A 23 26.24 -30.34 -0.54
N ARG A 24 24.99 -30.45 -0.07
CA ARG A 24 23.82 -30.14 -0.91
C ARG A 24 22.75 -29.51 -0.03
N ASN A 25 22.68 -28.18 -0.07
CA ASN A 25 21.42 -27.47 0.06
C ASN A 25 20.37 -28.27 -0.72
N THR A 26 19.47 -28.95 -0.03
CA THR A 26 18.28 -29.52 -0.63
C THR A 26 17.36 -28.34 -0.90
N SER A 27 17.77 -27.63 -1.95
CA SER A 27 16.89 -26.98 -2.90
C SER A 27 15.82 -28.01 -3.25
N SER A 28 14.74 -28.05 -2.48
CA SER A 28 13.42 -28.25 -3.07
C SER A 28 13.15 -27.02 -3.92
N GLN A 29 13.92 -26.87 -5.01
CA GLN A 29 13.47 -26.27 -6.24
C GLN A 29 12.34 -27.18 -6.73
N LYS A 30 11.16 -26.97 -6.14
CA LYS A 30 9.93 -26.97 -6.92
C LYS A 30 10.27 -26.15 -8.14
N THR A 31 10.30 -26.83 -9.28
CA THR A 31 10.55 -26.27 -10.60
C THR A 31 9.88 -24.91 -10.66
N ALA A 32 10.68 -23.85 -10.56
CA ALA A 32 10.22 -22.52 -10.87
C ALA A 32 10.01 -22.57 -12.38
N ASP A 33 8.79 -22.91 -12.74
CA ASP A 33 8.21 -22.56 -14.01
C ASP A 33 8.42 -21.04 -14.13
N ASN A 34 9.50 -20.64 -14.78
CA ASN A 34 9.79 -19.25 -15.13
C ASN A 34 8.89 -18.82 -16.29
N THR A 35 7.59 -19.13 -16.17
CA THR A 35 6.58 -18.30 -16.80
C THR A 35 6.59 -17.00 -16.00
N PRO A 36 6.88 -15.83 -16.61
CA PRO A 36 6.67 -14.57 -15.92
C PRO A 36 5.21 -14.55 -15.50
N MET A 37 4.96 -14.74 -14.21
CA MET A 37 3.64 -14.52 -13.63
C MET A 37 3.43 -13.02 -13.77
N THR A 38 2.76 -12.61 -14.85
CA THR A 38 2.32 -11.23 -15.03
C THR A 38 1.54 -10.88 -13.78
N ALA A 39 2.17 -10.14 -12.87
CA ALA A 39 1.52 -9.68 -11.67
C ALA A 39 0.27 -8.92 -12.13
N SER A 40 -0.90 -9.37 -11.70
CA SER A 40 -2.14 -8.70 -12.07
C SER A 40 -2.07 -7.25 -11.58
N ALA A 41 -2.52 -6.34 -12.43
CA ALA A 41 -2.56 -4.92 -12.11
C ALA A 41 -3.32 -4.70 -10.79
N PRO A 42 -2.88 -3.78 -9.92
CA PRO A 42 -3.64 -3.41 -8.72
C PRO A 42 -5.04 -2.91 -9.09
N ARG A 43 -6.06 -3.18 -8.26
CA ARG A 43 -7.43 -2.66 -8.48
C ARG A 43 -7.48 -1.14 -8.64
N THR A 44 -6.52 -0.42 -8.06
CA THR A 44 -6.39 1.03 -8.20
C THR A 44 -6.17 1.49 -9.64
N ASP A 45 -5.82 0.59 -10.56
CA ASP A 45 -5.79 0.88 -12.00
C ASP A 45 -7.21 1.07 -12.59
N GLU A 46 -8.25 0.54 -11.94
CA GLU A 46 -9.65 0.84 -12.29
C GLU A 46 -10.01 2.31 -11.98
N TRP A 47 -9.18 3.01 -11.21
CA TRP A 47 -9.41 4.39 -10.80
C TRP A 47 -8.83 5.41 -11.78
N LEU A 48 -8.10 4.97 -12.81
CA LEU A 48 -7.49 5.87 -13.79
C LEU A 48 -8.53 6.80 -14.45
N GLY A 49 -8.09 7.99 -14.83
CA GLY A 49 -8.88 9.09 -15.38
C GLY A 49 -9.35 10.09 -14.32
N LYS A 50 -10.30 10.95 -14.73
CA LYS A 50 -10.82 12.06 -13.92
C LYS A 50 -12.02 11.67 -13.04
N TRP A 51 -12.10 12.24 -11.85
CA TRP A 51 -13.16 12.12 -10.86
C TRP A 51 -13.60 13.51 -10.42
N THR A 52 -14.90 13.75 -10.37
CA THR A 52 -15.44 15.11 -10.23
C THR A 52 -15.71 15.46 -8.78
N GLY A 53 -15.17 16.60 -8.33
CA GLY A 53 -15.39 17.21 -7.02
C GLY A 53 -16.40 18.37 -7.09
N PRO A 54 -16.68 19.09 -5.99
CA PRO A 54 -17.60 20.22 -6.04
C PRO A 54 -16.91 21.40 -6.68
N GLU A 55 -17.70 22.40 -7.12
CA GLU A 55 -17.16 23.73 -7.46
C GLU A 55 -16.06 23.69 -8.53
N GLY A 56 -16.08 22.69 -9.41
CA GLY A 56 -15.10 22.52 -10.48
C GLY A 56 -13.78 21.86 -10.06
N THR A 57 -13.66 21.38 -8.83
CA THR A 57 -12.51 20.58 -8.38
C THR A 57 -12.52 19.18 -9.02
N PHE A 58 -11.36 18.55 -9.12
CA PHE A 58 -11.26 17.17 -9.61
C PHE A 58 -10.02 16.46 -9.09
N LEU A 59 -10.08 15.14 -9.09
CA LEU A 59 -8.94 14.24 -8.97
C LEU A 59 -8.74 13.54 -10.30
N GLU A 60 -7.52 13.51 -10.81
CA GLU A 60 -7.19 12.77 -12.03
C GLU A 60 -5.98 11.88 -11.79
N LEU A 61 -6.14 10.61 -12.17
CA LEU A 61 -5.14 9.57 -11.99
C LEU A 61 -4.66 9.09 -13.37
N ALA A 62 -3.36 9.15 -13.61
CA ALA A 62 -2.74 8.59 -14.82
C ALA A 62 -1.62 7.61 -14.43
N GLY A 63 -1.07 6.90 -15.41
CA GLY A 63 -0.11 5.82 -15.19
C GLY A 63 -0.82 4.47 -15.04
N GLY A 64 -0.46 3.72 -13.99
CA GLY A 64 -0.97 2.37 -13.74
C GLY A 64 0.10 1.45 -13.17
N HIS A 65 -0.25 0.18 -12.98
CA HIS A 65 0.65 -0.86 -12.48
C HIS A 65 1.30 -0.49 -11.14
N GLY A 66 0.53 0.17 -10.27
CA GLY A 66 0.96 0.55 -8.93
C GLY A 66 1.79 1.84 -8.83
N LYS A 67 1.97 2.57 -9.94
CA LYS A 67 2.60 3.90 -9.97
C LYS A 67 1.67 4.88 -10.67
N TYR A 68 1.46 6.05 -10.07
CA TYR A 68 0.42 6.96 -10.51
C TYR A 68 0.91 8.40 -10.55
N ASP A 69 0.48 9.13 -11.58
CA ASP A 69 0.48 10.60 -11.54
C ASP A 69 -0.85 11.04 -10.93
N VAL A 70 -0.78 11.71 -9.78
CA VAL A 70 -1.95 12.19 -9.04
C VAL A 70 -2.10 13.69 -9.29
N THR A 71 -3.14 14.09 -10.01
CA THR A 71 -3.48 15.51 -10.21
C THR A 71 -4.68 15.87 -9.33
N VAL A 72 -4.50 16.83 -8.43
CA VAL A 72 -5.57 17.38 -7.59
C VAL A 72 -5.83 18.82 -8.01
N GLN A 73 -7.02 19.09 -8.53
CA GLN A 73 -7.51 20.45 -8.81
C GLN A 73 -8.37 20.92 -7.65
N ASN A 74 -7.88 21.94 -6.95
CA ASN A 74 -8.65 22.68 -5.95
C ASN A 74 -9.06 24.04 -6.51
N LEU A 75 -9.67 24.91 -5.70
CA LEU A 75 -10.07 26.25 -6.15
C LEU A 75 -8.88 27.14 -6.55
N ASP A 76 -7.67 26.83 -6.05
CA ASP A 76 -6.44 27.56 -6.35
C ASP A 76 -5.74 27.10 -7.64
N GLY A 77 -6.13 25.96 -8.21
CA GLY A 77 -5.45 25.38 -9.38
C GLY A 77 -5.11 23.90 -9.24
N PRO A 78 -4.66 23.26 -10.34
CA PRO A 78 -4.20 21.88 -10.35
C PRO A 78 -2.78 21.77 -9.79
N ARG A 79 -2.57 20.78 -8.94
CA ARG A 79 -1.26 20.35 -8.43
C ARG A 79 -1.02 18.89 -8.77
N LYS A 80 0.23 18.51 -9.01
CA LYS A 80 0.62 17.13 -9.37
C LYS A 80 1.52 16.51 -8.30
N PHE A 81 1.33 15.23 -8.07
CA PHE A 81 2.07 14.42 -7.09
C PHE A 81 2.37 13.05 -7.67
N GLU A 82 3.44 12.42 -7.20
CA GLU A 82 3.71 11.02 -7.47
C GLU A 82 2.98 10.14 -6.44
N GLY A 83 2.20 9.19 -6.95
CA GLY A 83 1.46 8.23 -6.15
C GLY A 83 1.96 6.81 -6.36
N ARG A 84 1.75 5.96 -5.36
CA ARG A 84 2.05 4.52 -5.41
C ARG A 84 0.95 3.70 -4.77
N TYR A 85 0.77 2.48 -5.26
CA TYR A 85 -0.12 1.54 -4.61
C TYR A 85 0.38 1.24 -3.18
N ALA A 86 -0.54 1.32 -2.21
CA ALA A 86 -0.31 0.94 -0.82
C ALA A 86 -1.63 0.52 -0.17
N ASP A 87 -1.67 -0.68 0.40
CA ASP A 87 -2.79 -1.17 1.21
C ASP A 87 -4.19 -0.99 0.57
N GLY A 88 -4.29 -1.26 -0.74
CA GLY A 88 -5.55 -1.14 -1.48
C GLY A 88 -5.93 0.29 -1.91
N GLY A 89 -5.08 1.28 -1.64
CA GLY A 89 -5.23 2.67 -2.06
C GLY A 89 -4.01 3.20 -2.81
N ILE A 90 -4.03 4.50 -3.09
CA ILE A 90 -2.90 5.23 -3.68
C ILE A 90 -2.36 6.19 -2.63
N GLU A 91 -1.15 5.91 -2.14
CA GLU A 91 -0.44 6.79 -1.22
C GLU A 91 0.37 7.83 -2.01
N PHE A 92 0.34 9.08 -1.58
CA PHE A 92 1.16 10.17 -2.13
C PHE A 92 1.52 11.17 -1.03
N GLU A 93 2.55 11.98 -1.26
CA GLU A 93 2.98 13.02 -0.32
C GLU A 93 2.51 14.39 -0.83
N ARG A 94 1.83 15.15 0.04
CA ARG A 94 1.36 16.51 -0.24
C ARG A 94 1.65 17.39 0.97
N ASP A 95 2.51 18.38 0.79
CA ASP A 95 2.83 19.39 1.80
C ASP A 95 3.40 18.78 3.11
N GLY A 96 4.29 17.79 3.00
CA GLY A 96 4.86 17.03 4.11
C GLY A 96 3.93 15.98 4.71
N THR A 97 2.71 15.86 4.18
CA THR A 97 1.69 14.94 4.69
C THR A 97 1.53 13.75 3.76
N ARG A 98 1.56 12.55 4.34
CA ARG A 98 1.25 11.31 3.63
C ARG A 98 -0.26 11.14 3.52
N GLU A 99 -0.78 11.33 2.32
CA GLU A 99 -2.19 11.19 1.98
C GLU A 99 -2.46 9.82 1.34
N VAL A 100 -3.70 9.34 1.42
CA VAL A 100 -4.10 8.07 0.80
C VAL A 100 -5.47 8.20 0.14
N ILE A 101 -5.50 7.98 -1.17
CA ILE A 101 -6.73 7.91 -1.96
C ILE A 101 -7.38 6.54 -1.72
N ARG A 102 -8.68 6.54 -1.37
CA ARG A 102 -9.46 5.32 -1.12
C ARG A 102 -10.79 5.35 -1.85
N ALA A 103 -11.25 4.18 -2.30
CA ALA A 103 -12.63 4.00 -2.74
C ALA A 103 -13.60 4.14 -1.57
N THR A 104 -14.68 4.86 -1.82
CA THR A 104 -15.74 5.22 -0.87
C THR A 104 -17.07 5.36 -1.60
N ASN A 105 -18.18 5.40 -0.88
CA ASN A 105 -19.40 5.99 -1.41
C ASN A 105 -19.46 7.51 -1.14
N GLY A 106 -20.46 8.16 -1.72
CA GLY A 106 -20.66 9.60 -1.61
C GLY A 106 -20.86 10.13 -0.20
N ALA A 107 -21.53 9.38 0.68
CA ALA A 107 -21.74 9.77 2.07
C ALA A 107 -20.45 9.70 2.89
N GLU A 108 -19.60 8.71 2.62
CA GLU A 108 -18.30 8.53 3.30
C GLU A 108 -17.27 9.60 2.96
N THR A 109 -17.46 10.33 1.85
CA THR A 109 -16.62 11.50 1.52
C THR A 109 -16.72 12.62 2.57
N GLY A 110 -17.81 12.65 3.35
CA GLY A 110 -18.14 13.75 4.26
C GLY A 110 -18.73 14.97 3.55
N MET A 111 -19.06 14.87 2.26
CA MET A 111 -19.52 16.00 1.45
C MET A 111 -21.01 15.87 1.10
N LYS A 112 -21.82 16.85 1.52
CA LYS A 112 -23.29 16.82 1.36
C LYS A 112 -23.76 16.64 -0.09
N TRP A 113 -23.12 17.32 -1.04
CA TRP A 113 -23.49 17.29 -2.45
C TRP A 113 -23.10 15.98 -3.16
N LEU A 114 -22.26 15.15 -2.52
CA LEU A 114 -21.91 13.81 -2.99
C LEU A 114 -22.74 12.71 -2.36
N ALA A 115 -23.50 12.98 -1.29
CA ALA A 115 -24.03 11.94 -0.40
C ALA A 115 -24.74 10.76 -1.09
N ASP A 116 -25.44 11.04 -2.20
CA ASP A 116 -26.21 10.02 -2.93
C ASP A 116 -25.38 9.22 -3.95
N LYS A 117 -24.16 9.65 -4.27
CA LYS A 117 -23.24 8.96 -5.19
C LYS A 117 -22.72 7.66 -4.56
N LYS A 118 -22.36 6.69 -5.42
CA LYS A 118 -21.90 5.36 -4.98
C LYS A 118 -20.47 5.03 -5.41
N ASN A 119 -19.99 5.66 -6.47
CA ASN A 119 -18.68 5.43 -7.02
C ASN A 119 -17.81 6.67 -6.76
N CYS A 120 -17.07 6.67 -5.66
CA CYS A 120 -16.29 7.82 -5.23
C CYS A 120 -14.90 7.44 -4.74
N LEU A 121 -13.97 8.39 -4.87
CA LEU A 121 -12.67 8.37 -4.23
C LEU A 121 -12.59 9.48 -3.20
N THR A 122 -11.93 9.22 -2.09
CA THR A 122 -11.69 10.18 -1.01
C THR A 122 -10.21 10.21 -0.66
N VAL A 123 -9.65 11.42 -0.54
CA VAL A 123 -8.28 11.63 -0.03
C VAL A 123 -8.31 11.77 1.49
N ARG A 124 -9.23 12.61 1.98
CA ARG A 124 -9.54 12.85 3.40
C ARG A 124 -11.00 13.24 3.53
N THR A 125 -11.55 13.16 4.74
CA THR A 125 -12.91 13.64 5.01
C THR A 125 -13.04 15.10 4.56
N GLY A 126 -14.05 15.39 3.73
CA GLY A 126 -14.25 16.70 3.11
C GLY A 126 -13.52 16.89 1.78
N GLU A 127 -12.81 15.88 1.27
CA GLU A 127 -12.12 15.90 -0.03
C GLU A 127 -12.42 14.61 -0.79
N GLY A 128 -13.57 14.61 -1.46
CA GLY A 128 -14.09 13.49 -2.24
C GLY A 128 -14.42 13.87 -3.68
N TYR A 129 -14.32 12.86 -4.54
CA TYR A 129 -14.51 12.98 -5.98
C TYR A 129 -15.28 11.77 -6.47
N CYS A 130 -16.35 11.96 -7.24
CA CYS A 130 -17.20 10.86 -7.68
C CYS A 130 -17.29 10.76 -9.21
N ARG A 131 -17.69 9.57 -9.65
CA ARG A 131 -18.19 9.28 -10.99
C ARG A 131 -19.65 8.82 -10.86
N ASP A 132 -20.35 8.87 -11.99
CA ASP A 132 -21.69 8.29 -12.10
C ASP A 132 -21.64 6.76 -12.11
#